data_AF-A0A2A2QNM9-F1
#
_entry.id   AF-A0A2A2QNM9-F1
#
_cell.length_a   1.000
_cell.length_b   1.000
_cell.length_c   1.000
_cell.angle_alpha   90.00
_cell.angle_beta   90.00
_cell.angle_gamma   90.00
#
_symmetry.space_group_name_H-M   'P 1'
#
loop_
_entity.id
_entity.type
_entity.pdbx_description
1 polymer ?
#
loop_
_entity_poly.entity_id
_entity_poly.type
_entity_poly.pdbx_seq_one_letter_code
_entity_poly.pdbx_strand_id
1 'polypeptide(L)'
;MKKSTRRERSAAHRAKHDKEPPRERPETRARRTRSGNAPLVRNLVIIAGLIVAIAFTSKKYQRTLAEREQARQTADASRAPAQAVPAEPPAEEIVIADPTPDPETVPLPEAEPLPEPPPEPAPLTPAQSLIRLRAELAAGKRDPMPLGTLRRGDSDFFLVTTPMTWAQANGFADAYGGHLPLASRSDDLGWLASQLAAAATSTDPARSSLWIGGLTHADQWHSTDGSPMASAPAGEGGFAAIRADGTLHARGDADRHPFYIQWQRDGSNPASLRAVLARTKASLDGPAPSYPPGTVSDGERRLLIVARSTNATDARELASTAGGHLMVPATPAEADWIDRETAAAKYPQGVWLGATLNDAEWKWDTGEAWAFARWDPAAVLGEGSALLLAPGAGWRAADPATEASGFIIEWSRDSATPAPPPAGESHDDILAKSRELLAAADKQRAAELAENARNFVWTLDIWLRTNNKGDLARWKPRVEALKARLNANRVPGKLPEAPDSEFSDRMLKIARGCLEKQRTLDAAFVIKAGRIRDAYTARLLELAAAEEQRGQPLLARKLTATADAAGDLEAWLGLVGDFAM
;
A
#
# COMPACT_ATOMS: atom_id res chain seq x y z
N MET A 1 -74.84 -2.24 -2.74
CA MET A 1 -75.86 -1.18 -2.60
C MET A 1 -75.27 0.18 -3.03
N LYS A 2 -76.12 1.11 -3.50
CA LYS A 2 -75.94 2.57 -3.81
C LYS A 2 -74.51 3.18 -3.64
N LYS A 3 -73.86 3.73 -4.69
CA LYS A 3 -73.90 5.14 -5.21
C LYS A 3 -73.45 6.18 -4.14
N SER A 4 -72.59 7.19 -4.37
CA SER A 4 -72.28 8.07 -5.53
C SER A 4 -70.85 8.68 -5.34
N THR A 5 -69.91 8.91 -6.27
CA THR A 5 -69.80 9.66 -7.56
C THR A 5 -69.87 11.21 -7.53
N ARG A 6 -68.92 11.85 -8.27
CA ARG A 6 -68.85 13.25 -8.83
C ARG A 6 -68.55 14.42 -7.86
N ARG A 7 -67.94 15.56 -8.26
CA ARG A 7 -67.31 16.11 -9.51
C ARG A 7 -66.34 17.26 -9.05
N GLU A 8 -65.12 17.46 -9.54
CA GLU A 8 -64.64 18.00 -10.85
C GLU A 8 -64.88 19.53 -11.06
N ARG A 9 -63.83 20.25 -11.54
CA ARG A 9 -63.78 21.62 -12.16
C ARG A 9 -63.68 22.86 -11.24
N SER A 10 -63.11 24.01 -11.66
CA SER A 10 -62.11 24.35 -12.70
C SER A 10 -61.78 25.87 -12.69
N ALA A 11 -60.67 26.25 -13.33
CA ALA A 11 -60.44 27.52 -14.06
C ALA A 11 -60.07 28.83 -13.30
N ALA A 12 -59.27 29.63 -14.00
CA ALA A 12 -58.72 30.93 -13.58
C ALA A 12 -59.18 32.06 -14.52
N HIS A 13 -59.27 33.30 -14.01
CA HIS A 13 -59.34 34.58 -14.74
C HIS A 13 -59.13 35.74 -13.73
N ARG A 14 -58.88 37.02 -14.07
CA ARG A 14 -58.21 37.78 -15.16
C ARG A 14 -58.49 39.30 -14.89
N ALA A 15 -57.78 40.22 -15.56
CA ALA A 15 -57.91 41.71 -15.52
C ALA A 15 -57.22 42.39 -14.30
N LYS A 16 -56.31 43.38 -14.39
CA LYS A 16 -55.83 44.35 -15.42
C LYS A 16 -56.70 45.61 -15.66
N HIS A 17 -56.01 46.75 -15.94
CA HIS A 17 -56.45 48.13 -16.29
C HIS A 17 -56.55 49.16 -15.12
N ASP A 18 -56.10 50.43 -15.23
CA ASP A 18 -55.18 51.09 -16.21
C ASP A 18 -54.79 52.56 -15.84
N LYS A 19 -53.85 53.15 -16.62
CA LYS A 19 -53.62 54.61 -16.91
C LYS A 19 -52.99 55.56 -15.86
N GLU A 20 -52.20 56.60 -16.21
CA GLU A 20 -51.25 56.87 -17.33
C GLU A 20 -50.34 58.12 -17.00
N PRO A 21 -49.26 58.44 -17.76
CA PRO A 21 -48.20 59.45 -17.47
C PRO A 21 -48.49 60.84 -18.14
N PRO A 22 -47.55 61.78 -18.50
CA PRO A 22 -46.06 61.88 -18.35
C PRO A 22 -45.47 63.29 -18.01
N ARG A 23 -44.12 63.42 -17.94
CA ARG A 23 -43.32 64.35 -18.81
C ARG A 23 -41.77 64.34 -18.60
N GLU A 24 -41.08 64.04 -19.71
CA GLU A 24 -39.88 64.69 -20.31
C GLU A 24 -38.51 64.86 -19.58
N ARG A 25 -37.44 64.89 -20.42
CA ARG A 25 -36.00 64.89 -20.08
C ARG A 25 -35.41 66.33 -20.09
N PRO A 26 -34.13 66.53 -19.72
CA PRO A 26 -33.09 66.48 -20.75
C PRO A 26 -31.79 65.75 -20.34
N GLU A 27 -30.87 65.64 -21.31
CA GLU A 27 -29.64 64.85 -21.26
C GLU A 27 -28.44 65.64 -20.73
N THR A 28 -27.51 64.98 -20.01
CA THR A 28 -26.15 65.51 -19.84
C THR A 28 -25.07 64.43 -19.93
N ARG A 29 -24.52 64.29 -21.14
CA ARG A 29 -23.09 64.12 -21.48
C ARG A 29 -22.26 63.05 -20.71
N ALA A 30 -21.82 62.05 -21.47
CA ALA A 30 -20.91 60.99 -21.02
C ALA A 30 -19.58 61.50 -20.39
N ARG A 31 -19.12 60.79 -19.36
CA ARG A 31 -17.70 60.78 -18.95
C ARG A 31 -17.25 59.35 -18.60
N ARG A 32 -16.56 58.69 -19.53
CA ARG A 32 -15.78 57.47 -19.23
C ARG A 32 -14.62 57.85 -18.31
N THR A 33 -14.56 57.28 -17.11
CA THR A 33 -13.33 57.26 -16.29
C THR A 33 -13.12 55.89 -15.64
N ARG A 34 -12.10 55.19 -16.15
CA ARG A 34 -11.28 54.11 -15.57
C ARG A 34 -11.85 53.23 -14.44
N SER A 35 -11.82 51.92 -14.68
CA SER A 35 -11.84 50.88 -13.67
C SER A 35 -10.77 51.06 -12.59
N GLY A 36 -11.15 50.94 -11.31
CA GLY A 36 -10.24 50.88 -10.16
C GLY A 36 -10.23 49.49 -9.55
N ASN A 37 -9.06 48.84 -9.50
CA ASN A 37 -8.90 47.44 -9.11
C ASN A 37 -8.91 47.19 -7.58
N ALA A 38 -10.05 47.46 -6.93
CA ALA A 38 -10.28 47.13 -5.52
C ALA A 38 -9.99 45.65 -5.13
N PRO A 39 -10.31 44.60 -5.94
CA PRO A 39 -10.03 43.22 -5.52
C PRO A 39 -8.54 42.83 -5.58
N LEU A 40 -7.73 43.55 -6.37
CA LEU A 40 -6.31 43.22 -6.54
C LEU A 40 -5.48 43.70 -5.34
N VAL A 41 -5.86 44.83 -4.74
CA VAL A 41 -5.31 45.32 -3.46
C VAL A 41 -5.69 44.36 -2.31
N ARG A 42 -6.92 43.83 -2.31
CA ARG A 42 -7.39 42.84 -1.32
C ARG A 42 -6.54 41.56 -1.35
N ASN A 43 -6.20 41.05 -2.53
CA ASN A 43 -5.35 39.86 -2.66
C ASN A 43 -3.89 40.12 -2.27
N LEU A 44 -3.34 41.31 -2.55
CA LEU A 44 -1.98 41.69 -2.14
C LEU A 44 -1.83 41.78 -0.61
N VAL A 45 -2.85 42.24 0.11
CA VAL A 45 -2.85 42.29 1.59
C VAL A 45 -2.96 40.87 2.20
N ILE A 46 -3.71 39.96 1.58
CA ILE A 46 -3.80 38.56 2.02
C ILE A 46 -2.45 37.84 1.84
N ILE A 47 -1.77 38.05 0.71
CA ILE A 47 -0.42 37.52 0.47
C ILE A 47 0.58 38.08 1.50
N ALA A 48 0.51 39.38 1.83
CA ALA A 48 1.35 39.97 2.87
C ALA A 48 1.10 39.36 4.26
N GLY A 49 -0.16 39.03 4.60
CA GLY A 49 -0.50 38.37 5.87
C GLY A 49 0.05 36.94 5.99
N LEU A 50 -0.02 36.15 4.91
CA LEU A 50 0.52 34.79 4.88
C LEU A 50 2.05 34.75 4.99
N ILE A 51 2.75 35.72 4.40
CA ILE A 51 4.22 35.86 4.50
C ILE A 51 4.66 36.12 5.96
N VAL A 52 3.85 36.81 6.78
CA VAL A 52 4.13 37.01 8.21
C VAL A 52 3.87 35.74 9.03
N ALA A 53 2.83 34.96 8.68
CA ALA A 53 2.53 33.70 9.37
C ALA A 53 3.64 32.64 9.16
N ILE A 54 4.10 32.46 7.92
CA ILE A 54 5.20 31.54 7.57
C ILE A 54 6.51 31.89 8.29
N ALA A 55 6.79 33.19 8.48
CA ALA A 55 7.96 33.65 9.22
C ALA A 55 7.93 33.32 10.72
N PHE A 56 6.74 33.16 11.32
CA PHE A 56 6.60 32.86 12.75
C PHE A 56 6.59 31.34 13.02
N THR A 57 6.10 30.52 12.09
CA THR A 57 6.10 29.04 12.21
C THR A 57 7.49 28.45 11.96
N SER A 58 8.18 28.87 10.89
CA SER A 58 9.52 28.37 10.55
C SER A 58 10.55 28.60 11.67
N LYS A 59 10.48 29.74 12.37
CA LYS A 59 11.36 30.08 13.50
C LYS A 59 11.07 29.27 14.78
N LYS A 60 9.84 28.74 14.92
CA LYS A 60 9.46 27.83 16.02
C LYS A 60 9.92 26.40 15.72
N TYR A 61 9.73 25.94 14.48
CA TYR A 61 10.09 24.61 14.00
C TYR A 61 11.60 24.33 14.06
N GLN A 62 12.42 25.26 13.56
CA GLN A 62 13.90 25.19 13.63
C GLN A 62 14.42 25.01 15.07
N ARG A 63 13.72 25.58 16.06
CA ARG A 63 14.09 25.44 17.48
C ARG A 63 13.77 24.04 18.03
N THR A 64 12.65 23.45 17.60
CA THR A 64 12.22 22.10 18.03
C THR A 64 13.06 20.98 17.41
N LEU A 65 13.60 21.18 16.19
CA LEU A 65 14.56 20.24 15.60
C LEU A 65 15.89 20.23 16.36
N ALA A 66 16.47 21.40 16.63
CA ALA A 66 17.73 21.51 17.37
C ALA A 66 17.66 20.88 18.78
N GLU A 67 16.55 21.09 19.51
CA GLU A 67 16.31 20.50 20.84
C GLU A 67 16.18 18.97 20.79
N ARG A 68 15.64 18.39 19.71
CA ARG A 68 15.51 16.94 19.52
C ARG A 68 16.82 16.28 19.08
N GLU A 69 17.57 16.95 18.22
CA GLU A 69 18.89 16.49 17.76
C GLU A 69 19.87 16.40 18.94
N GLN A 70 19.90 17.43 19.80
CA GLN A 70 20.70 17.43 21.03
C GLN A 70 20.25 16.35 22.01
N ALA A 71 18.94 16.12 22.18
CA ALA A 71 18.43 15.07 23.06
C ALA A 71 18.86 13.66 22.60
N ARG A 72 18.87 13.39 21.29
CA ARG A 72 19.39 12.14 20.71
C ARG A 72 20.89 12.00 20.92
N GLN A 73 21.67 13.01 20.53
CA GLN A 73 23.13 12.99 20.67
C GLN A 73 23.58 12.80 22.13
N THR A 74 22.85 13.35 23.10
CA THR A 74 23.15 13.18 24.54
C THR A 74 22.81 11.77 25.05
N ALA A 75 21.75 11.14 24.51
CA ALA A 75 21.38 9.76 24.83
C ALA A 75 22.38 8.76 24.24
N ASP A 76 22.78 8.94 22.98
CA ASP A 76 23.72 8.06 22.29
C ASP A 76 25.16 8.17 22.86
N ALA A 77 25.61 9.40 23.19
CA ALA A 77 26.91 9.63 23.82
C ALA A 77 27.02 9.03 25.25
N SER A 78 25.88 8.73 25.89
CA SER A 78 25.84 8.08 27.21
C SER A 78 25.96 6.55 27.14
N ARG A 79 26.07 5.95 25.95
CA ARG A 79 25.88 4.48 25.75
C ARG A 79 27.00 3.75 24.98
N ALA A 80 28.26 4.16 25.11
CA ALA A 80 29.44 3.34 24.77
C ALA A 80 30.74 3.95 25.35
N PRO A 81 31.86 3.19 25.53
CA PRO A 81 32.04 1.73 25.42
C PRO A 81 32.75 1.08 26.65
N ALA A 82 32.63 -0.26 26.80
CA ALA A 82 33.60 -1.09 27.54
C ALA A 82 33.48 -2.59 27.20
N GLN A 83 34.46 -3.17 26.48
CA GLN A 83 34.67 -4.62 26.34
C GLN A 83 36.17 -4.97 26.20
N ALA A 84 36.69 -5.89 27.04
CA ALA A 84 38.06 -6.47 27.05
C ALA A 84 38.23 -7.53 28.18
N VAL A 85 38.94 -8.68 28.07
CA VAL A 85 39.26 -9.50 26.87
C VAL A 85 38.88 -11.01 27.04
N PRO A 86 39.61 -11.93 27.71
CA PRO A 86 39.69 -13.32 27.17
C PRO A 86 39.47 -14.51 28.12
N ALA A 87 39.15 -15.68 27.53
CA ALA A 87 39.62 -17.02 27.94
C ALA A 87 39.47 -18.04 26.77
N GLU A 88 40.36 -19.03 26.72
CA GLU A 88 40.48 -20.05 25.64
C GLU A 88 39.54 -21.27 25.81
N PRO A 89 39.34 -22.06 24.75
CA PRO A 89 39.18 -23.52 24.85
C PRO A 89 40.28 -24.29 24.08
N PRO A 90 40.61 -25.54 24.48
CA PRO A 90 41.61 -26.37 23.82
C PRO A 90 41.10 -27.04 22.53
N ALA A 91 42.05 -27.55 21.74
CA ALA A 91 41.84 -28.16 20.43
C ALA A 91 41.67 -29.70 20.48
N GLU A 92 41.12 -30.26 19.39
CA GLU A 92 41.48 -31.52 18.70
C GLU A 92 40.36 -31.84 17.67
N GLU A 93 40.54 -32.53 16.55
CA GLU A 93 41.62 -32.57 15.54
C GLU A 93 40.98 -33.22 14.27
N ILE A 94 41.01 -32.58 13.09
CA ILE A 94 40.48 -33.15 11.83
C ILE A 94 41.46 -32.87 10.69
N VAL A 95 42.18 -33.91 10.26
CA VAL A 95 43.25 -33.90 9.24
C VAL A 95 43.34 -35.33 8.65
N ILE A 96 43.50 -35.63 7.36
CA ILE A 96 43.43 -34.91 6.07
C ILE A 96 43.09 -35.98 4.98
N ALA A 97 42.69 -35.58 3.78
CA ALA A 97 42.55 -36.49 2.63
C ALA A 97 43.75 -36.42 1.66
N ASP A 98 44.24 -37.61 1.22
CA ASP A 98 44.92 -37.91 -0.06
C ASP A 98 46.29 -37.22 -0.37
N PRO A 99 47.08 -37.58 -1.44
CA PRO A 99 46.94 -38.70 -2.41
C PRO A 99 48.24 -39.48 -2.82
N THR A 100 48.10 -40.71 -3.38
CA THR A 100 48.92 -41.41 -4.46
C THR A 100 50.48 -41.47 -4.41
N PRO A 101 51.20 -42.32 -5.21
CA PRO A 101 50.80 -43.24 -6.31
C PRO A 101 51.35 -44.71 -6.26
N ASP A 102 50.97 -45.47 -7.30
CA ASP A 102 51.46 -46.77 -7.83
C ASP A 102 53.01 -46.98 -7.85
N PRO A 103 53.55 -48.24 -7.89
CA PRO A 103 53.33 -49.14 -9.05
C PRO A 103 53.31 -50.69 -8.88
N GLU A 104 52.61 -51.32 -9.84
CA GLU A 104 52.93 -52.56 -10.60
C GLU A 104 52.83 -53.99 -10.00
N THR A 105 51.85 -54.73 -10.57
CA THR A 105 51.91 -56.13 -11.09
C THR A 105 51.52 -57.38 -10.24
N VAL A 106 50.24 -57.79 -10.39
CA VAL A 106 49.71 -59.11 -10.90
C VAL A 106 50.35 -60.42 -10.33
N PRO A 107 49.58 -61.37 -9.70
CA PRO A 107 48.46 -62.09 -10.37
C PRO A 107 47.18 -62.43 -9.55
N LEU A 108 46.14 -62.85 -10.28
CA LEU A 108 44.83 -63.37 -9.84
C LEU A 108 44.89 -64.85 -9.34
N PRO A 109 43.80 -65.45 -8.82
CA PRO A 109 42.87 -64.95 -7.78
C PRO A 109 42.54 -66.03 -6.71
N GLU A 110 42.09 -65.63 -5.52
CA GLU A 110 41.35 -66.52 -4.61
C GLU A 110 40.04 -65.85 -4.20
N ALA A 111 38.93 -66.59 -4.20
CA ALA A 111 37.59 -66.02 -4.23
C ALA A 111 37.11 -65.58 -2.84
N GLU A 112 36.84 -64.28 -2.67
CA GLU A 112 36.13 -63.77 -1.50
C GLU A 112 34.67 -64.24 -1.46
N PRO A 113 34.09 -64.47 -0.27
CA PRO A 113 32.68 -64.82 -0.13
C PRO A 113 31.78 -63.65 -0.57
N LEU A 114 30.67 -63.99 -1.23
CA LEU A 114 29.70 -63.01 -1.74
C LEU A 114 29.18 -62.09 -0.61
N PRO A 115 29.10 -60.76 -0.84
CA PRO A 115 28.49 -59.85 0.14
C PRO A 115 27.00 -60.14 0.30
N GLU A 116 26.49 -60.02 1.53
CA GLU A 116 25.06 -60.15 1.81
C GLU A 116 24.25 -59.11 1.01
N PRO A 117 23.07 -59.47 0.48
CA PRO A 117 22.25 -58.54 -0.27
C PRO A 117 21.79 -57.37 0.63
N PRO A 118 21.70 -56.14 0.11
CA PRO A 118 21.24 -54.99 0.88
C PRO A 118 19.81 -55.23 1.40
N PRO A 119 19.47 -54.80 2.63
CA PRO A 119 18.17 -55.03 3.21
C PRO A 119 17.06 -54.39 2.36
N GLU A 120 15.96 -55.14 2.16
CA GLU A 120 14.80 -54.61 1.43
C GLU A 120 14.25 -53.35 2.10
N PRO A 121 13.84 -52.32 1.33
CA PRO A 121 13.29 -51.10 1.90
C PRO A 121 12.00 -51.41 2.66
N ALA A 122 11.93 -50.94 3.91
CA ALA A 122 10.78 -51.20 4.79
C ALA A 122 9.46 -50.79 4.14
N PRO A 123 8.38 -51.60 4.27
CA PRO A 123 7.10 -51.31 3.64
C PRO A 123 6.53 -49.97 4.14
N LEU A 124 6.03 -49.16 3.20
CA LEU A 124 5.47 -47.85 3.51
C LEU A 124 4.31 -47.95 4.53
N THR A 125 4.33 -47.08 5.53
CA THR A 125 3.17 -46.88 6.41
C THR A 125 2.02 -46.18 5.67
N PRO A 126 0.75 -46.29 6.16
CA PRO A 126 -0.38 -45.52 5.65
C PRO A 126 -0.07 -44.02 5.44
N ALA A 127 0.52 -43.37 6.44
CA ALA A 127 0.88 -41.95 6.38
C ALA A 127 1.94 -41.65 5.30
N GLN A 128 2.99 -42.46 5.19
CA GLN A 128 4.01 -42.28 4.14
C GLN A 128 3.43 -42.53 2.74
N SER A 129 2.52 -43.50 2.60
CA SER A 129 1.85 -43.78 1.32
C SER A 129 0.93 -42.64 0.89
N LEU A 130 0.22 -42.00 1.83
CA LEU A 130 -0.57 -40.79 1.58
C LEU A 130 0.33 -39.65 1.10
N ILE A 131 1.40 -39.34 1.85
CA ILE A 131 2.35 -38.26 1.52
C ILE A 131 2.95 -38.46 0.12
N ARG A 132 3.39 -39.69 -0.21
CA ARG A 132 3.93 -40.05 -1.53
C ARG A 132 2.94 -39.74 -2.66
N LEU A 133 1.66 -40.03 -2.45
CA LEU A 133 0.61 -39.93 -3.47
C LEU A 133 -0.04 -38.54 -3.54
N ARG A 134 0.40 -37.55 -2.74
CA ARG A 134 -0.22 -36.22 -2.64
C ARG A 134 -0.47 -35.56 -3.99
N ALA A 135 0.55 -35.47 -4.85
CA ALA A 135 0.44 -34.81 -6.15
C ALA A 135 -0.51 -35.56 -7.10
N GLU A 136 -0.55 -36.89 -7.03
CA GLU A 136 -1.40 -37.73 -7.88
C GLU A 136 -2.87 -37.63 -7.47
N LEU A 137 -3.15 -37.71 -6.16
CA LEU A 137 -4.49 -37.55 -5.60
C LEU A 137 -5.03 -36.13 -5.82
N ALA A 138 -4.18 -35.10 -5.66
CA ALA A 138 -4.50 -33.71 -5.99
C ALA A 138 -4.80 -33.50 -7.49
N ALA A 139 -4.12 -34.25 -8.38
CA ALA A 139 -4.39 -34.26 -9.82
C ALA A 139 -5.60 -35.11 -10.23
N GLY A 140 -6.41 -35.58 -9.28
CA GLY A 140 -7.62 -36.38 -9.55
C GLY A 140 -7.37 -37.87 -9.81
N LYS A 141 -6.12 -38.36 -9.76
CA LYS A 141 -5.84 -39.80 -9.91
C LYS A 141 -6.34 -40.57 -8.69
N ARG A 142 -6.77 -41.81 -8.91
CA ARG A 142 -7.36 -42.71 -7.88
C ARG A 142 -6.76 -44.13 -7.91
N ASP A 143 -5.63 -44.29 -8.57
CA ASP A 143 -4.87 -45.54 -8.64
C ASP A 143 -3.36 -45.23 -8.75
N PRO A 144 -2.51 -45.69 -7.82
CA PRO A 144 -2.87 -46.39 -6.58
C PRO A 144 -3.46 -45.44 -5.53
N MET A 145 -4.28 -45.98 -4.62
CA MET A 145 -4.72 -45.28 -3.40
C MET A 145 -3.73 -45.51 -2.24
N PRO A 146 -3.73 -44.66 -1.21
CA PRO A 146 -2.95 -44.87 0.01
C PRO A 146 -3.28 -46.20 0.71
N LEU A 147 -2.29 -46.76 1.40
CA LEU A 147 -2.43 -47.99 2.17
C LEU A 147 -3.40 -47.78 3.34
N GLY A 148 -4.40 -48.64 3.47
CA GLY A 148 -5.47 -48.49 4.47
C GLY A 148 -6.65 -47.62 4.03
N THR A 149 -6.72 -47.17 2.77
CA THR A 149 -7.94 -46.59 2.20
C THR A 149 -9.08 -47.61 2.17
N LEU A 150 -10.26 -47.19 2.64
CA LEU A 150 -11.50 -47.96 2.63
C LEU A 150 -12.36 -47.57 1.44
N ARG A 151 -12.80 -48.56 0.66
CA ARG A 151 -13.70 -48.40 -0.49
C ARG A 151 -15.15 -48.44 -0.01
N ARG A 152 -15.98 -47.49 -0.43
CA ARG A 152 -17.44 -47.53 -0.21
C ARG A 152 -18.19 -46.83 -1.34
N GLY A 153 -18.95 -47.60 -2.11
CA GLY A 153 -19.58 -47.11 -3.35
C GLY A 153 -18.54 -46.50 -4.29
N ASP A 154 -18.89 -45.34 -4.86
CA ASP A 154 -18.03 -44.57 -5.76
C ASP A 154 -17.04 -43.64 -5.02
N SER A 155 -16.88 -43.80 -3.71
CA SER A 155 -15.94 -43.04 -2.88
C SER A 155 -14.83 -43.89 -2.25
N ASP A 156 -13.70 -43.25 -2.01
CA ASP A 156 -12.59 -43.72 -1.20
C ASP A 156 -12.47 -42.91 0.08
N PHE A 157 -12.10 -43.56 1.19
CA PHE A 157 -11.97 -42.95 2.51
C PHE A 157 -10.64 -43.32 3.18
N PHE A 158 -9.80 -42.34 3.52
CA PHE A 158 -8.56 -42.56 4.30
C PHE A 158 -8.62 -41.85 5.64
N LEU A 159 -8.34 -42.56 6.74
CA LEU A 159 -8.37 -42.00 8.10
C LEU A 159 -7.08 -41.25 8.44
N VAL A 160 -7.20 -39.94 8.67
CA VAL A 160 -6.16 -39.12 9.30
C VAL A 160 -6.38 -39.15 10.82
N THR A 161 -5.52 -39.87 11.53
CA THR A 161 -5.62 -40.09 12.98
C THR A 161 -5.09 -38.93 13.82
N THR A 162 -4.32 -38.01 13.22
CA THR A 162 -3.79 -36.80 13.87
C THR A 162 -4.91 -35.77 14.06
N PRO A 163 -5.29 -35.40 15.30
CA PRO A 163 -6.36 -34.44 15.52
C PRO A 163 -6.01 -33.02 15.07
N MET A 164 -6.84 -32.45 14.21
CA MET A 164 -6.70 -31.09 13.67
C MET A 164 -7.96 -30.26 13.96
N THR A 165 -7.89 -28.93 13.88
CA THR A 165 -9.12 -28.11 13.87
C THR A 165 -9.91 -28.37 12.58
N TRP A 166 -11.20 -28.06 12.57
CA TRP A 166 -12.03 -28.32 11.38
C TRP A 166 -11.46 -27.66 10.12
N ALA A 167 -11.04 -26.39 10.22
CA ALA A 167 -10.45 -25.65 9.11
C ALA A 167 -9.12 -26.27 8.62
N GLN A 168 -8.27 -26.72 9.56
CA GLN A 168 -7.03 -27.44 9.24
C GLN A 168 -7.31 -28.78 8.56
N ALA A 169 -8.30 -29.53 9.03
CA ALA A 169 -8.70 -30.82 8.46
C ALA A 169 -9.28 -30.67 7.04
N ASN A 170 -10.11 -29.64 6.81
CA ASN A 170 -10.66 -29.33 5.49
C ASN A 170 -9.58 -28.89 4.49
N GLY A 171 -8.69 -27.98 4.90
CA GLY A 171 -7.55 -27.56 4.09
C GLY A 171 -6.56 -28.69 3.81
N PHE A 172 -6.35 -29.60 4.76
CA PHE A 172 -5.55 -30.81 4.56
C PHE A 172 -6.20 -31.72 3.52
N ALA A 173 -7.51 -31.99 3.59
CA ALA A 173 -8.21 -32.83 2.61
C ALA A 173 -8.13 -32.25 1.17
N ASP A 174 -8.38 -30.94 1.00
CA ASP A 174 -8.27 -30.24 -0.29
C ASP A 174 -6.84 -30.34 -0.87
N ALA A 175 -5.81 -30.29 -0.02
CA ALA A 175 -4.40 -30.42 -0.41
C ALA A 175 -3.98 -31.83 -0.89
N TYR A 176 -4.86 -32.83 -0.77
CA TYR A 176 -4.75 -34.15 -1.40
C TYR A 176 -5.86 -34.38 -2.45
N GLY A 177 -6.56 -33.35 -2.90
CA GLY A 177 -7.64 -33.45 -3.91
C GLY A 177 -8.91 -34.15 -3.42
N GLY A 178 -9.09 -34.29 -2.11
CA GLY A 178 -10.30 -34.81 -1.48
C GLY A 178 -11.02 -33.75 -0.64
N HIS A 179 -11.96 -34.19 0.19
CA HIS A 179 -12.72 -33.33 1.09
C HIS A 179 -13.08 -34.06 2.38
N LEU A 180 -13.56 -33.34 3.40
CA LEU A 180 -14.17 -33.99 4.58
C LEU A 180 -15.45 -34.74 4.17
N PRO A 181 -15.87 -35.82 4.88
CA PRO A 181 -17.00 -36.64 4.47
C PRO A 181 -18.31 -35.85 4.45
N LEU A 182 -19.04 -35.91 3.35
CA LEU A 182 -20.28 -35.12 3.19
C LEU A 182 -21.45 -35.77 3.93
N ALA A 183 -22.24 -34.96 4.64
CA ALA A 183 -23.40 -35.41 5.42
C ALA A 183 -24.70 -35.47 4.60
N SER A 184 -24.58 -35.83 3.32
CA SER A 184 -25.67 -35.83 2.34
C SER A 184 -26.45 -37.15 2.30
N ARG A 185 -25.98 -38.21 2.97
CA ARG A 185 -26.66 -39.52 3.08
C ARG A 185 -26.60 -40.09 4.50
N SER A 186 -27.74 -40.53 5.01
CA SER A 186 -27.87 -41.20 6.33
C SER A 186 -26.98 -42.44 6.45
N ASP A 187 -26.90 -43.23 5.39
CA ASP A 187 -26.21 -44.52 5.37
C ASP A 187 -24.70 -44.36 5.60
N ASP A 188 -24.14 -43.24 5.11
CA ASP A 188 -22.70 -42.94 5.18
C ASP A 188 -22.31 -42.42 6.58
N LEU A 189 -23.19 -41.63 7.21
CA LEU A 189 -23.03 -41.24 8.62
C LEU A 189 -23.03 -42.48 9.54
N GLY A 190 -23.99 -43.40 9.38
CA GLY A 190 -24.04 -44.63 10.17
C GLY A 190 -22.81 -45.52 10.00
N TRP A 191 -22.19 -45.51 8.81
CA TRP A 191 -20.93 -46.22 8.56
C TRP A 191 -19.70 -45.52 9.14
N LEU A 192 -19.58 -44.20 9.01
CA LEU A 192 -18.50 -43.44 9.65
C LEU A 192 -18.51 -43.64 11.17
N ALA A 193 -19.70 -43.65 11.78
CA ALA A 193 -19.89 -43.98 13.19
C ALA A 193 -19.44 -45.42 13.52
N SER A 194 -19.76 -46.41 12.68
CA SER A 194 -19.32 -47.80 12.92
C SER A 194 -17.81 -47.98 12.76
N GLN A 195 -17.16 -47.25 11.84
CA GLN A 195 -15.69 -47.24 11.73
C GLN A 195 -15.06 -46.61 12.99
N LEU A 196 -15.64 -45.51 13.48
CA LEU A 196 -15.20 -44.88 14.72
C LEU A 196 -15.39 -45.79 15.94
N ALA A 197 -16.53 -46.49 16.04
CA ALA A 197 -16.80 -47.45 17.11
C ALA A 197 -15.81 -48.63 17.08
N ALA A 198 -15.45 -49.13 15.90
CA ALA A 198 -14.43 -50.18 15.75
C ALA A 198 -13.01 -49.70 16.09
N ALA A 199 -12.71 -48.41 15.86
CA ALA A 199 -11.45 -47.79 16.25
C ALA A 199 -11.40 -47.34 17.73
N ALA A 200 -12.54 -47.27 18.42
CA ALA A 200 -12.69 -46.77 19.79
C ALA A 200 -12.25 -47.79 20.87
N THR A 201 -11.02 -48.29 20.78
CA THR A 201 -10.32 -48.97 21.89
C THR A 201 -9.63 -47.98 22.84
N SER A 202 -9.79 -46.68 22.59
CA SER A 202 -9.12 -45.58 23.31
C SER A 202 -10.12 -44.77 24.12
N THR A 203 -9.80 -44.55 25.40
CA THR A 203 -10.53 -43.65 26.31
C THR A 203 -10.23 -42.16 26.09
N ASP A 204 -9.49 -41.80 25.04
CA ASP A 204 -9.15 -40.41 24.68
C ASP A 204 -10.38 -39.65 24.13
N PRO A 205 -10.88 -38.60 24.83
CA PRO A 205 -12.02 -37.81 24.35
C PRO A 205 -11.79 -37.16 22.98
N ALA A 206 -10.55 -36.84 22.61
CA ALA A 206 -10.23 -36.25 21.29
C ALA A 206 -10.47 -37.25 20.14
N ARG A 207 -10.45 -38.55 20.42
CA ARG A 207 -10.73 -39.65 19.48
C ARG A 207 -12.16 -40.20 19.57
N SER A 208 -13.00 -39.63 20.43
CA SER A 208 -14.42 -40.01 20.55
C SER A 208 -15.32 -39.46 19.43
N SER A 209 -14.76 -38.68 18.50
CA SER A 209 -15.50 -38.05 17.39
C SER A 209 -14.62 -37.89 16.15
N LEU A 210 -15.24 -37.83 14.97
CA LEU A 210 -14.62 -37.50 13.69
C LEU A 210 -15.18 -36.19 13.15
N TRP A 211 -14.33 -35.36 12.51
CA TRP A 211 -14.85 -34.27 11.70
C TRP A 211 -15.55 -34.80 10.45
N ILE A 212 -16.67 -34.14 10.10
CA ILE A 212 -17.35 -34.28 8.82
C ILE A 212 -17.39 -32.94 8.10
N GLY A 213 -17.62 -32.96 6.79
CA GLY A 213 -17.69 -31.78 5.95
C GLY A 213 -19.01 -31.04 6.11
N GLY A 214 -19.34 -30.61 7.32
CA GLY A 214 -20.55 -29.84 7.65
C GLY A 214 -20.23 -28.62 8.50
N LEU A 215 -20.84 -27.48 8.18
CA LEU A 215 -20.64 -26.20 8.85
C LEU A 215 -21.82 -25.24 8.68
N THR A 216 -21.93 -24.26 9.57
CA THR A 216 -22.99 -23.26 9.58
C THR A 216 -22.74 -22.10 8.63
N HIS A 217 -23.80 -21.60 8.00
CA HIS A 217 -23.86 -20.28 7.38
C HIS A 217 -25.28 -19.73 7.52
N ALA A 218 -25.42 -18.48 7.99
CA ALA A 218 -26.71 -17.84 8.28
C ALA A 218 -27.67 -18.74 9.10
N ASP A 219 -27.16 -19.28 10.21
CA ASP A 219 -27.84 -20.22 11.12
C ASP A 219 -28.35 -21.54 10.48
N GLN A 220 -27.90 -21.85 9.26
CA GLN A 220 -28.27 -23.06 8.52
C GLN A 220 -27.06 -23.98 8.27
N TRP A 221 -27.28 -25.27 8.44
CA TRP A 221 -26.25 -26.31 8.31
C TRP A 221 -26.09 -26.79 6.87
N HIS A 222 -24.90 -26.58 6.33
CA HIS A 222 -24.53 -26.94 4.97
C HIS A 222 -23.34 -27.91 4.98
N SER A 223 -23.30 -28.81 4.01
CA SER A 223 -22.11 -29.58 3.68
C SER A 223 -21.06 -28.69 3.00
N THR A 224 -19.79 -29.10 2.94
CA THR A 224 -18.70 -28.31 2.32
C THR A 224 -18.84 -28.09 0.82
N ASP A 225 -19.67 -28.87 0.13
CA ASP A 225 -20.06 -28.61 -1.26
C ASP A 225 -21.21 -27.57 -1.38
N GLY A 226 -21.74 -27.06 -0.28
CA GLY A 226 -22.86 -26.13 -0.23
C GLY A 226 -24.25 -26.79 -0.30
N SER A 227 -24.34 -28.13 -0.34
CA SER A 227 -25.63 -28.83 -0.19
C SER A 227 -26.14 -28.72 1.26
N PRO A 228 -27.46 -28.72 1.51
CA PRO A 228 -27.98 -28.76 2.88
C PRO A 228 -27.62 -30.10 3.56
N MET A 229 -27.33 -30.08 4.86
CA MET A 229 -27.10 -31.31 5.63
C MET A 229 -28.40 -32.10 5.83
N ALA A 230 -28.30 -33.44 5.84
CA ALA A 230 -29.46 -34.31 6.06
C ALA A 230 -30.10 -34.18 7.46
N SER A 231 -29.31 -33.77 8.46
CA SER A 231 -29.77 -33.46 9.82
C SER A 231 -28.88 -32.39 10.46
N ALA A 232 -29.47 -31.55 11.32
CA ALA A 232 -28.74 -30.54 12.07
C ALA A 232 -27.97 -31.19 13.24
N PRO A 233 -26.66 -30.93 13.39
CA PRO A 233 -25.89 -31.27 14.59
C PRO A 233 -26.47 -30.61 15.86
N ALA A 234 -26.45 -31.34 16.98
CA ALA A 234 -26.90 -30.83 18.28
C ALA A 234 -25.78 -30.11 19.06
N GLY A 235 -26.12 -29.04 19.79
CA GLY A 235 -25.19 -28.27 20.62
C GLY A 235 -24.85 -26.89 20.05
N GLU A 236 -23.77 -26.30 20.54
CA GLU A 236 -23.25 -25.00 20.11
C GLU A 236 -21.96 -25.17 19.30
N GLY A 237 -21.74 -24.28 18.32
CA GLY A 237 -20.55 -24.28 17.46
C GLY A 237 -20.87 -24.25 15.96
N GLY A 238 -19.89 -23.87 15.15
CA GLY A 238 -20.05 -23.69 13.71
C GLY A 238 -19.71 -24.91 12.84
N PHE A 239 -19.17 -25.99 13.44
CA PHE A 239 -18.63 -27.15 12.71
C PHE A 239 -19.27 -28.46 13.16
N ALA A 240 -19.49 -29.38 12.22
CA ALA A 240 -20.15 -30.66 12.48
C ALA A 240 -19.13 -31.79 12.72
N ALA A 241 -19.35 -32.55 13.79
CA ALA A 241 -18.63 -33.80 14.06
C ALA A 241 -19.63 -34.94 14.35
N ILE A 242 -19.17 -36.17 14.15
CA ILE A 242 -19.94 -37.41 14.39
C ILE A 242 -19.31 -38.25 15.50
N ARG A 243 -20.13 -38.83 16.38
CA ARG A 243 -19.71 -39.79 17.43
C ARG A 243 -19.87 -41.24 16.98
N ALA A 244 -19.28 -42.15 17.75
CA ALA A 244 -19.38 -43.61 17.55
C ALA A 244 -20.83 -44.16 17.61
N ASP A 245 -21.75 -43.43 18.23
CA ASP A 245 -23.20 -43.75 18.29
C ASP A 245 -24.00 -43.23 17.08
N GLY A 246 -23.36 -42.54 16.14
CA GLY A 246 -24.01 -41.93 14.97
C GLY A 246 -24.60 -40.54 15.20
N THR A 247 -24.52 -39.99 16.42
CA THR A 247 -25.02 -38.64 16.69
C THR A 247 -24.13 -37.57 16.06
N LEU A 248 -24.76 -36.60 15.40
CA LEU A 248 -24.12 -35.37 14.95
C LEU A 248 -24.16 -34.32 16.06
N HIS A 249 -23.04 -33.65 16.30
CA HIS A 249 -22.95 -32.56 17.26
C HIS A 249 -22.12 -31.38 16.74
N ALA A 250 -22.54 -30.19 17.12
CA ALA A 250 -21.86 -28.94 16.81
C ALA A 250 -20.60 -28.80 17.69
N ARG A 251 -19.56 -28.16 17.15
CA ARG A 251 -18.26 -27.94 17.80
C ARG A 251 -17.62 -26.61 17.42
N GLY A 252 -16.72 -26.16 18.27
CA GLY A 252 -15.98 -24.92 18.11
C GLY A 252 -14.87 -25.02 17.07
N ASP A 253 -14.30 -23.87 16.75
CA ASP A 253 -13.12 -23.71 15.87
C ASP A 253 -11.83 -24.26 16.51
N ALA A 254 -11.70 -24.13 17.84
CA ALA A 254 -10.55 -24.60 18.61
C ALA A 254 -10.55 -26.11 18.89
N ASP A 255 -11.69 -26.79 18.70
CA ASP A 255 -11.81 -28.23 18.88
C ASP A 255 -10.89 -29.00 17.92
N ARG A 256 -10.45 -30.20 18.32
CA ARG A 256 -9.56 -31.02 17.50
C ARG A 256 -10.00 -32.47 17.42
N HIS A 257 -10.19 -32.96 16.19
CA HIS A 257 -10.59 -34.33 15.93
C HIS A 257 -9.83 -34.96 14.76
N PRO A 258 -9.67 -36.29 14.77
CA PRO A 258 -9.33 -37.05 13.57
C PRO A 258 -10.44 -36.90 12.51
N PHE A 259 -10.14 -37.27 11.27
CA PHE A 259 -11.06 -37.11 10.15
C PHE A 259 -10.75 -38.08 9.03
N TYR A 260 -11.73 -38.36 8.17
CA TYR A 260 -11.47 -39.03 6.90
C TYR A 260 -11.22 -38.00 5.80
N ILE A 261 -10.34 -38.31 4.85
CA ILE A 261 -10.37 -37.71 3.52
C ILE A 261 -11.28 -38.58 2.65
N GLN A 262 -12.33 -37.99 2.09
CA GLN A 262 -13.17 -38.58 1.05
C GLN A 262 -12.68 -38.14 -0.33
N TRP A 263 -12.58 -39.08 -1.27
CA TRP A 263 -12.39 -38.80 -2.70
C TRP A 263 -13.49 -39.45 -3.53
N GLN A 264 -13.95 -38.76 -4.57
CA GLN A 264 -14.78 -39.38 -5.62
C GLN A 264 -13.91 -40.15 -6.62
N ARG A 265 -14.38 -41.31 -7.07
CA ARG A 265 -13.69 -42.20 -8.02
C ARG A 265 -13.47 -41.61 -9.41
N ASP A 266 -14.34 -40.70 -9.83
CA ASP A 266 -14.27 -40.03 -11.13
C ASP A 266 -13.18 -38.93 -11.18
N GLY A 267 -12.47 -38.71 -10.07
CA GLY A 267 -11.45 -37.68 -9.92
C GLY A 267 -12.01 -36.30 -9.55
N SER A 268 -13.33 -36.14 -9.49
CA SER A 268 -13.98 -34.88 -9.13
C SER A 268 -13.80 -34.53 -7.64
N ASN A 269 -13.96 -33.25 -7.32
CA ASN A 269 -14.04 -32.77 -5.95
C ASN A 269 -15.02 -31.58 -5.87
N PRO A 270 -16.33 -31.81 -5.64
CA PRO A 270 -17.34 -30.76 -5.61
C PRO A 270 -17.18 -29.80 -4.42
N ALA A 271 -16.54 -30.25 -3.34
CA ALA A 271 -16.24 -29.49 -2.13
C ALA A 271 -14.85 -28.81 -2.15
N SER A 272 -14.08 -28.95 -3.23
CA SER A 272 -12.81 -28.23 -3.38
C SER A 272 -13.04 -26.72 -3.34
N LEU A 273 -12.07 -25.98 -2.78
CA LEU A 273 -12.18 -24.52 -2.64
C LEU A 273 -12.51 -23.87 -3.99
N ARG A 274 -11.81 -24.25 -5.07
CA ARG A 274 -12.04 -23.71 -6.42
C ARG A 274 -13.46 -24.00 -6.94
N ALA A 275 -14.03 -25.17 -6.65
CA ALA A 275 -15.41 -25.50 -7.07
C ALA A 275 -16.46 -24.71 -6.27
N VAL A 276 -16.26 -24.54 -4.96
CA VAL A 276 -17.14 -23.73 -4.09
C VAL A 276 -17.12 -22.26 -4.53
N LEU A 277 -15.93 -21.68 -4.71
CA LEU A 277 -15.76 -20.30 -5.17
C LEU A 277 -16.33 -20.06 -6.58
N ALA A 278 -16.21 -21.02 -7.49
CA ALA A 278 -16.83 -20.94 -8.82
C ALA A 278 -18.37 -20.92 -8.77
N ARG A 279 -18.99 -21.71 -7.87
CA ARG A 279 -20.44 -21.67 -7.63
C ARG A 279 -20.87 -20.34 -7.01
N THR A 280 -20.10 -19.82 -6.06
CA THR A 280 -20.33 -18.49 -5.48
C THR A 280 -20.35 -17.43 -6.57
N LYS A 281 -19.30 -17.34 -7.41
CA LYS A 281 -19.24 -16.39 -8.53
C LYS A 281 -20.44 -16.47 -9.45
N ALA A 282 -20.85 -17.67 -9.83
CA ALA A 282 -22.01 -17.90 -10.70
C ALA A 282 -23.36 -17.47 -10.06
N SER A 283 -23.40 -17.23 -8.74
CA SER A 283 -24.60 -16.81 -8.02
C SER A 283 -24.65 -15.32 -7.66
N LEU A 284 -23.55 -14.57 -7.80
CA LEU A 284 -23.45 -13.17 -7.33
C LEU A 284 -24.43 -12.20 -8.01
N ASP A 285 -24.77 -12.47 -9.28
CA ASP A 285 -25.75 -11.69 -10.06
C ASP A 285 -27.22 -12.08 -9.74
N GLY A 286 -27.43 -13.11 -8.91
CA GLY A 286 -28.75 -13.57 -8.50
C GLY A 286 -29.43 -12.66 -7.46
N PRO A 287 -30.76 -12.77 -7.30
CA PRO A 287 -31.50 -12.02 -6.28
C PRO A 287 -31.16 -12.46 -4.84
N ALA A 288 -30.63 -13.67 -4.68
CA ALA A 288 -30.11 -14.21 -3.43
C ALA A 288 -28.80 -14.97 -3.72
N PRO A 289 -27.63 -14.30 -3.69
CA PRO A 289 -26.34 -14.96 -3.89
C PRO A 289 -26.06 -16.04 -2.85
N SER A 290 -25.39 -17.11 -3.28
CA SER A 290 -24.99 -18.23 -2.43
C SER A 290 -23.49 -18.11 -2.10
N TYR A 291 -23.21 -17.79 -0.84
CA TYR A 291 -21.84 -17.68 -0.35
C TYR A 291 -21.31 -19.04 0.14
N PRO A 292 -19.98 -19.22 0.19
CA PRO A 292 -19.39 -20.43 0.75
C PRO A 292 -19.87 -20.67 2.19
N PRO A 293 -20.21 -21.91 2.59
CA PRO A 293 -20.43 -22.24 3.99
C PRO A 293 -19.26 -21.77 4.87
N GLY A 294 -19.55 -21.27 6.07
CA GLY A 294 -18.54 -20.59 6.91
C GLY A 294 -18.27 -19.12 6.56
N THR A 295 -18.95 -18.54 5.56
CA THR A 295 -18.91 -17.09 5.32
C THR A 295 -19.54 -16.33 6.48
N VAL A 296 -18.80 -15.40 7.08
CA VAL A 296 -19.27 -14.43 8.08
C VAL A 296 -19.78 -13.16 7.40
N SER A 297 -20.64 -12.41 8.08
CA SER A 297 -21.34 -11.26 7.50
C SER A 297 -21.35 -10.08 8.46
N ASP A 298 -21.04 -8.89 7.95
CA ASP A 298 -21.31 -7.61 8.62
C ASP A 298 -21.97 -6.66 7.62
N GLY A 299 -23.18 -6.18 7.92
CA GLY A 299 -24.01 -5.42 6.99
C GLY A 299 -24.18 -6.11 5.61
N GLU A 300 -23.74 -5.44 4.55
CA GLU A 300 -23.71 -5.98 3.17
C GLU A 300 -22.41 -6.73 2.82
N ARG A 301 -21.38 -6.67 3.66
CA ARG A 301 -20.10 -7.36 3.44
C ARG A 301 -20.20 -8.84 3.79
N ARG A 302 -19.48 -9.67 3.04
CA ARG A 302 -19.41 -11.12 3.20
C ARG A 302 -17.94 -11.53 3.16
N LEU A 303 -17.43 -12.15 4.22
CA LEU A 303 -16.04 -12.58 4.31
C LEU A 303 -15.93 -14.10 4.43
N LEU A 304 -14.96 -14.68 3.72
CA LEU A 304 -14.50 -16.05 3.93
C LEU A 304 -13.02 -16.04 4.30
N ILE A 305 -12.70 -16.54 5.50
CA ILE A 305 -11.31 -16.76 5.92
C ILE A 305 -10.86 -18.14 5.42
N VAL A 306 -9.90 -18.16 4.50
CA VAL A 306 -9.39 -19.38 3.88
C VAL A 306 -8.11 -19.83 4.60
N ALA A 307 -8.22 -20.86 5.42
CA ALA A 307 -7.09 -21.48 6.13
C ALA A 307 -6.26 -22.40 5.20
N ARG A 308 -5.47 -21.81 4.31
CA ARG A 308 -4.63 -22.51 3.33
C ARG A 308 -3.28 -21.83 3.18
N SER A 309 -2.20 -22.61 3.25
CA SER A 309 -0.84 -22.15 2.89
C SER A 309 -0.85 -21.65 1.45
N THR A 310 -0.54 -20.37 1.26
CA THR A 310 -0.44 -19.76 -0.07
C THR A 310 0.33 -18.43 -0.03
N ASN A 311 0.88 -18.04 -1.17
CA ASN A 311 1.49 -16.74 -1.42
C ASN A 311 0.45 -15.66 -1.78
N ALA A 312 0.86 -14.39 -1.79
CA ALA A 312 -0.05 -13.27 -1.97
C ALA A 312 -0.59 -13.13 -3.41
N THR A 313 0.07 -13.73 -4.41
CA THR A 313 -0.38 -13.72 -5.81
C THR A 313 -1.51 -14.72 -6.01
N ASP A 314 -1.31 -15.96 -5.58
CA ASP A 314 -2.31 -17.03 -5.67
C ASP A 314 -3.56 -16.70 -4.82
N ALA A 315 -3.39 -16.08 -3.65
CA ALA A 315 -4.48 -15.60 -2.82
C ALA A 315 -5.38 -14.58 -3.56
N ARG A 316 -4.77 -13.61 -4.25
CA ARG A 316 -5.50 -12.63 -5.09
C ARG A 316 -6.19 -13.29 -6.28
N GLU A 317 -5.53 -14.23 -6.96
CA GLU A 317 -6.13 -14.98 -8.08
C GLU A 317 -7.37 -15.76 -7.62
N LEU A 318 -7.29 -16.46 -6.48
CA LEU A 318 -8.40 -17.22 -5.92
C LEU A 318 -9.58 -16.33 -5.54
N ALA A 319 -9.32 -15.18 -4.90
CA ALA A 319 -10.36 -14.22 -4.55
C ALA A 319 -11.08 -13.65 -5.80
N SER A 320 -10.31 -13.21 -6.81
CA SER A 320 -10.83 -12.69 -8.09
C SER A 320 -11.58 -13.77 -8.89
N THR A 321 -11.09 -15.00 -8.86
CA THR A 321 -11.76 -16.18 -9.45
C THR A 321 -13.11 -16.45 -8.78
N ALA A 322 -13.30 -16.07 -7.51
CA ALA A 322 -14.57 -16.15 -6.80
C ALA A 322 -15.51 -14.95 -7.04
N GLY A 323 -15.08 -13.93 -7.77
CA GLY A 323 -15.83 -12.69 -7.96
C GLY A 323 -15.77 -11.76 -6.74
N GLY A 324 -14.81 -11.97 -5.85
CA GLY A 324 -14.49 -11.08 -4.73
C GLY A 324 -13.07 -10.51 -4.89
N HIS A 325 -12.54 -9.94 -3.81
CA HIS A 325 -11.15 -9.50 -3.69
C HIS A 325 -10.56 -9.95 -2.35
N LEU A 326 -9.27 -9.71 -2.12
CA LEU A 326 -8.74 -9.84 -0.75
C LEU A 326 -9.32 -8.74 0.13
N MET A 327 -9.62 -9.07 1.38
CA MET A 327 -10.25 -8.16 2.35
C MET A 327 -9.50 -6.84 2.49
N VAL A 328 -10.26 -5.75 2.48
CA VAL A 328 -9.76 -4.38 2.68
C VAL A 328 -10.39 -3.79 3.95
N PRO A 329 -9.67 -3.74 5.09
CA PRO A 329 -10.11 -3.05 6.30
C PRO A 329 -9.85 -1.53 6.18
N ALA A 330 -10.66 -0.86 5.34
CA ALA A 330 -10.59 0.57 5.09
C ALA A 330 -11.01 1.42 6.29
N THR A 331 -11.71 0.85 7.29
CA THR A 331 -12.06 1.51 8.55
C THR A 331 -11.48 0.81 9.80
N PRO A 332 -11.24 1.55 10.90
CA PRO A 332 -10.78 0.96 12.16
C PRO A 332 -11.72 -0.11 12.73
N ALA A 333 -13.03 -0.02 12.43
CA ALA A 333 -14.04 -0.97 12.89
C ALA A 333 -13.99 -2.30 12.10
N GLU A 334 -13.79 -2.25 10.78
CA GLU A 334 -13.48 -3.44 9.97
C GLU A 334 -12.19 -4.10 10.44
N ALA A 335 -11.17 -3.31 10.78
CA ALA A 335 -9.93 -3.84 11.33
C ALA A 335 -10.15 -4.54 12.69
N ASP A 336 -10.90 -3.93 13.63
CA ASP A 336 -11.31 -4.58 14.88
C ASP A 336 -12.17 -5.83 14.67
N TRP A 337 -12.92 -5.91 13.57
CA TRP A 337 -13.69 -7.08 13.23
C TRP A 337 -12.80 -8.22 12.74
N ILE A 338 -11.97 -8.00 11.73
CA ILE A 338 -11.07 -9.06 11.21
C ILE A 338 -10.01 -9.49 12.24
N ASP A 339 -9.55 -8.59 13.11
CA ASP A 339 -8.67 -8.93 14.23
C ASP A 339 -9.36 -9.95 15.16
N ARG A 340 -10.67 -9.78 15.44
CA ARG A 340 -11.45 -10.73 16.26
C ARG A 340 -11.72 -12.05 15.55
N GLU A 341 -12.16 -12.03 14.29
CA GLU A 341 -12.44 -13.25 13.52
C GLU A 341 -11.17 -14.10 13.28
N THR A 342 -9.99 -13.47 13.24
CA THR A 342 -8.71 -14.17 13.07
C THR A 342 -7.99 -14.52 14.38
N ALA A 343 -8.36 -13.94 15.53
CA ALA A 343 -7.69 -14.17 16.81
C ALA A 343 -7.86 -15.61 17.35
N ALA A 344 -9.00 -16.25 17.10
CA ALA A 344 -9.30 -17.57 17.66
C ALA A 344 -8.57 -18.71 16.93
N ALA A 345 -8.34 -18.55 15.62
CA ALA A 345 -7.58 -19.48 14.81
C ALA A 345 -6.08 -19.11 14.77
N LYS A 346 -5.22 -20.05 15.16
CA LYS A 346 -3.76 -19.85 15.08
C LYS A 346 -3.30 -19.86 13.62
N TYR A 347 -3.18 -18.67 13.02
CA TYR A 347 -2.51 -18.39 11.76
C TYR A 347 -1.07 -17.89 12.02
N PRO A 348 -0.09 -18.76 12.35
CA PRO A 348 1.24 -18.36 12.81
C PRO A 348 2.07 -17.59 11.77
N GLN A 349 1.76 -17.75 10.48
CA GLN A 349 2.39 -16.99 9.39
C GLN A 349 1.47 -15.86 8.88
N GLY A 350 0.42 -15.50 9.64
CA GLY A 350 -0.55 -14.48 9.28
C GLY A 350 -1.51 -14.86 8.16
N VAL A 351 -2.34 -13.90 7.74
CA VAL A 351 -3.27 -14.00 6.62
C VAL A 351 -3.14 -12.80 5.68
N TRP A 352 -3.26 -13.04 4.37
CA TRP A 352 -3.15 -11.98 3.36
C TRP A 352 -4.36 -11.03 3.34
N LEU A 353 -4.07 -9.73 3.18
CA LEU A 353 -5.03 -8.64 2.95
C LEU A 353 -4.83 -8.01 1.56
N GLY A 354 -5.84 -7.28 1.08
CA GLY A 354 -5.86 -6.67 -0.25
C GLY A 354 -5.13 -5.34 -0.35
N ALA A 355 -3.82 -5.32 -0.12
CA ALA A 355 -3.01 -4.11 -0.33
C ALA A 355 -1.62 -4.36 -0.91
N THR A 356 -1.13 -3.33 -1.60
CA THR A 356 0.15 -3.33 -2.31
C THR A 356 0.94 -2.05 -2.02
N LEU A 357 2.24 -2.19 -1.74
CA LEU A 357 3.18 -1.06 -1.60
C LEU A 357 3.73 -0.65 -2.97
N ASN A 358 3.50 0.61 -3.36
CA ASN A 358 3.99 1.19 -4.61
C ASN A 358 4.73 2.50 -4.33
N ASP A 359 6.01 2.59 -4.70
CA ASP A 359 6.83 3.81 -4.58
C ASP A 359 6.78 4.50 -3.18
N ALA A 360 6.90 3.67 -2.14
CA ALA A 360 6.79 3.99 -0.71
C ALA A 360 5.37 4.30 -0.17
N GLU A 361 4.34 4.22 -1.00
CA GLU A 361 2.93 4.44 -0.64
C GLU A 361 2.12 3.13 -0.67
N TRP A 362 1.48 2.76 0.44
CA TRP A 362 0.54 1.65 0.50
C TRP A 362 -0.81 2.02 -0.14
N LYS A 363 -1.37 1.11 -0.93
CA LYS A 363 -2.70 1.28 -1.54
C LYS A 363 -3.52 0.02 -1.36
N TRP A 364 -4.81 0.20 -1.07
CA TRP A 364 -5.78 -0.89 -1.15
C TRP A 364 -5.96 -1.31 -2.61
N ASP A 365 -6.00 -2.61 -2.85
CA ASP A 365 -6.11 -3.19 -4.20
C ASP A 365 -7.50 -2.87 -4.83
N THR A 366 -8.49 -2.47 -4.01
CA THR A 366 -9.81 -1.95 -4.40
C THR A 366 -9.82 -0.50 -4.87
N GLY A 367 -8.78 0.27 -4.55
CA GLY A 367 -8.72 1.72 -4.77
C GLY A 367 -9.40 2.58 -3.70
N GLU A 368 -9.87 1.99 -2.59
CA GLU A 368 -10.34 2.73 -1.42
C GLU A 368 -9.23 3.61 -0.81
N ALA A 369 -9.63 4.67 -0.09
CA ALA A 369 -8.67 5.61 0.48
C ALA A 369 -7.91 5.01 1.68
N TRP A 370 -6.58 5.07 1.65
CA TRP A 370 -5.74 4.68 2.80
C TRP A 370 -5.80 5.75 3.90
N ALA A 371 -6.69 5.56 4.87
CA ALA A 371 -6.96 6.55 5.92
C ALA A 371 -6.17 6.33 7.23
N PHE A 372 -5.76 5.09 7.51
CA PHE A 372 -5.06 4.68 8.73
C PHE A 372 -4.33 3.35 8.50
N ALA A 373 -3.49 2.91 9.44
CA ALA A 373 -2.98 1.55 9.47
C ALA A 373 -2.83 1.00 10.89
N ARG A 374 -2.95 -0.32 11.06
CA ARG A 374 -2.64 -1.02 12.33
C ARG A 374 -1.28 -1.72 12.27
N TRP A 375 -0.20 -0.99 12.02
CA TRP A 375 1.14 -1.61 11.96
C TRP A 375 1.47 -2.40 13.25
N ASP A 376 1.93 -3.63 13.08
CA ASP A 376 2.56 -4.43 14.14
C ASP A 376 3.79 -3.65 14.66
N PRO A 377 3.88 -3.33 15.96
CA PRO A 377 5.00 -2.59 16.54
C PRO A 377 6.37 -3.25 16.35
N ALA A 378 6.42 -4.55 16.05
CA ALA A 378 7.64 -5.30 15.75
C ALA A 378 7.96 -5.39 14.24
N ALA A 379 7.10 -4.86 13.35
CA ALA A 379 7.30 -4.94 11.91
C ALA A 379 8.48 -4.11 11.41
N VAL A 380 9.31 -4.70 10.55
CA VAL A 380 10.33 -3.97 9.80
C VAL A 380 9.67 -3.27 8.60
N LEU A 381 9.70 -1.95 8.60
CA LEU A 381 9.10 -1.15 7.54
C LEU A 381 9.91 -1.27 6.23
N GLY A 382 9.26 -1.73 5.16
CA GLY A 382 9.84 -1.82 3.82
C GLY A 382 10.30 -3.22 3.39
N GLU A 383 10.18 -4.22 4.26
CA GLU A 383 10.47 -5.62 3.89
C GLU A 383 9.28 -6.26 3.16
N GLY A 384 9.20 -5.98 1.86
CA GLY A 384 8.21 -6.55 0.95
C GLY A 384 7.08 -5.60 0.57
N SER A 385 6.17 -6.08 -0.28
CA SER A 385 5.18 -5.24 -0.98
C SER A 385 3.74 -5.75 -0.91
N ALA A 386 3.47 -6.87 -0.24
CA ALA A 386 2.12 -7.34 0.09
C ALA A 386 1.82 -7.14 1.58
N LEU A 387 0.56 -6.87 1.92
CA LEU A 387 0.13 -6.64 3.30
C LEU A 387 -0.38 -7.92 3.95
N LEU A 388 0.18 -8.23 5.11
CA LEU A 388 -0.15 -9.40 5.91
C LEU A 388 -0.70 -8.98 7.28
N LEU A 389 -1.85 -9.53 7.67
CA LEU A 389 -2.33 -9.46 9.05
C LEU A 389 -1.68 -10.57 9.89
N ALA A 390 -0.96 -10.19 10.95
CA ALA A 390 -0.53 -11.06 12.03
C ALA A 390 -1.54 -10.98 13.18
N PRO A 391 -2.38 -12.01 13.42
CA PRO A 391 -3.47 -11.94 14.39
C PRO A 391 -3.00 -11.55 15.79
N GLY A 392 -3.64 -10.53 16.37
CA GLY A 392 -3.31 -10.00 17.69
C GLY A 392 -2.04 -9.14 17.78
N ALA A 393 -1.26 -9.00 16.70
CA ALA A 393 -0.10 -8.12 16.64
C ALA A 393 -0.33 -6.88 15.75
N GLY A 394 -1.01 -7.06 14.60
CA GLY A 394 -1.29 -6.00 13.63
C GLY A 394 -0.86 -6.39 12.22
N TRP A 395 -0.65 -5.39 11.37
CA TRP A 395 -0.30 -5.55 9.97
C TRP A 395 1.21 -5.43 9.78
N ARG A 396 1.78 -6.17 8.82
CA ARG A 396 3.18 -6.03 8.43
C ARG A 396 3.35 -6.19 6.92
N ALA A 397 4.41 -5.60 6.41
CA ALA A 397 4.91 -5.90 5.07
C ALA A 397 5.40 -7.35 5.03
N ALA A 398 5.24 -8.00 3.87
CA ALA A 398 5.87 -9.27 3.57
C ALA A 398 6.19 -9.37 2.07
N ASP A 399 7.20 -10.17 1.73
CA ASP A 399 7.46 -10.55 0.34
C ASP A 399 6.23 -11.30 -0.22
N PRO A 400 5.65 -10.85 -1.35
CA PRO A 400 4.50 -11.51 -1.98
C PRO A 400 4.67 -13.00 -2.26
N ALA A 401 5.91 -13.50 -2.40
CA ALA A 401 6.24 -14.91 -2.61
C ALA A 401 6.31 -15.74 -1.31
N THR A 402 6.22 -15.13 -0.14
CA THR A 402 6.17 -15.83 1.16
C THR A 402 4.88 -16.63 1.28
N GLU A 403 4.91 -17.79 1.93
CA GLU A 403 3.71 -18.54 2.30
C GLU A 403 3.11 -18.01 3.62
N ALA A 404 1.87 -17.52 3.56
CA ALA A 404 1.07 -17.19 4.75
C ALA A 404 0.21 -18.39 5.18
N SER A 405 -0.36 -18.36 6.39
CA SER A 405 -1.24 -19.42 6.88
C SER A 405 -2.66 -19.36 6.28
N GLY A 406 -3.00 -18.31 5.56
CA GLY A 406 -4.30 -18.13 4.92
C GLY A 406 -4.46 -16.78 4.23
N PHE A 407 -5.69 -16.50 3.82
CA PHE A 407 -6.10 -15.22 3.22
C PHE A 407 -7.60 -15.01 3.45
N ILE A 408 -8.06 -13.76 3.38
CA ILE A 408 -9.48 -13.42 3.57
C ILE A 408 -10.05 -12.95 2.24
N ILE A 409 -11.09 -13.63 1.74
CA ILE A 409 -11.85 -13.20 0.56
C ILE A 409 -13.02 -12.33 1.03
N GLU A 410 -13.24 -11.21 0.37
CA GLU A 410 -14.36 -10.31 0.55
C GLU A 410 -15.26 -10.26 -0.69
N TRP A 411 -16.57 -10.27 -0.47
CA TRP A 411 -17.58 -9.80 -1.42
C TRP A 411 -18.39 -8.69 -0.77
N SER A 412 -18.34 -7.49 -1.35
CA SER A 412 -19.00 -6.29 -0.84
C SER A 412 -19.54 -5.43 -1.99
N ARG A 413 -20.69 -4.77 -1.77
CA ARG A 413 -21.32 -3.85 -2.75
C ARG A 413 -21.03 -2.38 -2.43
N ASP A 414 -20.52 -2.13 -1.23
CA ASP A 414 -20.08 -0.85 -0.67
C ASP A 414 -18.59 -0.53 -0.95
N SER A 415 -17.89 -1.38 -1.71
CA SER A 415 -16.60 -1.05 -2.35
C SER A 415 -16.66 0.23 -3.22
N ALA A 416 -17.87 0.71 -3.53
CA ALA A 416 -18.13 2.07 -3.98
C ALA A 416 -18.42 3.03 -2.80
N THR A 417 -17.47 3.96 -2.58
CA THR A 417 -17.57 5.25 -1.85
C THR A 417 -17.53 5.21 -0.30
N PRO A 418 -16.81 6.15 0.36
CA PRO A 418 -16.77 7.58 0.02
C PRO A 418 -15.76 7.96 -1.06
N ALA A 419 -15.96 9.13 -1.67
CA ALA A 419 -14.90 9.77 -2.44
C ALA A 419 -13.71 9.99 -1.48
N PRO A 420 -12.45 9.79 -1.92
CA PRO A 420 -11.31 10.10 -1.08
C PRO A 420 -11.45 11.53 -0.55
N PRO A 421 -11.09 11.80 0.73
CA PRO A 421 -11.07 13.17 1.23
C PRO A 421 -10.27 14.02 0.23
N PRO A 422 -10.74 15.24 -0.09
CA PRO A 422 -10.21 16.02 -1.21
C PRO A 422 -8.70 16.01 -1.15
N ALA A 423 -8.07 15.49 -2.21
CA ALA A 423 -6.67 15.13 -2.21
C ALA A 423 -5.84 16.29 -1.61
N GLY A 424 -5.09 15.97 -0.56
CA GLY A 424 -4.18 16.93 0.05
C GLY A 424 -3.18 17.43 -1.00
N GLU A 425 -2.59 18.61 -0.76
CA GLU A 425 -1.57 19.16 -1.65
C GLU A 425 -0.46 18.10 -1.82
N SER A 426 -0.35 17.50 -3.01
CA SER A 426 0.60 16.41 -3.25
C SER A 426 2.03 16.95 -3.38
N HIS A 427 3.03 16.07 -3.32
CA HIS A 427 4.41 16.47 -3.61
C HIS A 427 4.52 17.14 -5.00
N ASP A 428 3.86 16.60 -6.02
CA ASP A 428 3.84 17.18 -7.37
C ASP A 428 3.16 18.56 -7.40
N ASP A 429 2.08 18.78 -6.64
CA ASP A 429 1.43 20.10 -6.52
C ASP A 429 2.37 21.12 -5.84
N ILE A 430 3.01 20.73 -4.73
CA ILE A 430 3.98 21.56 -3.98
C ILE A 430 5.16 21.93 -4.89
N LEU A 431 5.67 20.98 -5.68
CA LEU A 431 6.76 21.18 -6.63
C LEU A 431 6.34 22.06 -7.81
N ALA A 432 5.18 21.79 -8.42
CA ALA A 432 4.64 22.60 -9.52
C ALA A 432 4.41 24.05 -9.09
N LYS A 433 3.87 24.27 -7.88
CA LYS A 433 3.68 25.63 -7.35
C LYS A 433 5.00 26.35 -7.09
N SER A 434 6.02 25.62 -6.63
CA SER A 434 7.37 26.17 -6.42
C SER A 434 8.01 26.59 -7.74
N ARG A 435 7.87 25.77 -8.80
CA ARG A 435 8.30 26.09 -10.17
C ARG A 435 7.62 27.36 -10.71
N GLU A 436 6.31 27.49 -10.53
CA GLU A 436 5.54 28.68 -10.94
C GLU A 436 6.09 29.96 -10.27
N LEU A 437 6.32 29.91 -8.95
CA LEU A 437 6.80 31.05 -8.16
C LEU A 437 8.24 31.44 -8.53
N LEU A 438 9.12 30.47 -8.80
CA LEU A 438 10.48 30.72 -9.28
C LEU A 438 10.49 31.33 -10.68
N ALA A 439 9.71 30.79 -11.62
CA ALA A 439 9.59 31.33 -12.97
C ALA A 439 9.05 32.77 -12.97
N ALA A 440 8.09 33.08 -12.08
CA ALA A 440 7.61 34.44 -11.88
C ALA A 440 8.68 35.37 -11.27
N ALA A 441 9.50 34.86 -10.34
CA ALA A 441 10.60 35.60 -9.74
C ALA A 441 11.73 35.90 -10.74
N ASP A 442 12.12 34.92 -11.56
CA ASP A 442 13.17 35.09 -12.55
C ASP A 442 12.72 36.02 -13.70
N LYS A 443 11.47 35.87 -14.17
CA LYS A 443 10.87 36.80 -15.14
C LYS A 443 10.86 38.25 -14.64
N GLN A 444 10.65 38.46 -13.33
CA GLN A 444 10.77 39.79 -12.72
C GLN A 444 12.22 40.28 -12.76
N ARG A 445 13.18 39.45 -12.30
CA ARG A 445 14.62 39.76 -12.36
C ARG A 445 15.07 40.13 -13.78
N ALA A 446 14.71 39.33 -14.78
CA ALA A 446 15.04 39.57 -16.19
C ALA A 446 14.50 40.91 -16.71
N ALA A 447 13.28 41.31 -16.31
CA ALA A 447 12.71 42.60 -16.68
C ALA A 447 13.43 43.79 -16.03
N GLU A 448 13.76 43.66 -14.73
CA GLU A 448 14.50 44.68 -13.97
C GLU A 448 15.95 44.84 -14.48
N LEU A 449 16.59 43.75 -14.92
CA LEU A 449 17.89 43.76 -15.61
C LEU A 449 17.81 44.43 -16.98
N ALA A 450 16.79 44.12 -17.79
CA ALA A 450 16.57 44.79 -19.08
C ALA A 450 16.30 46.30 -18.92
N GLU A 451 15.65 46.72 -17.84
CA GLU A 451 15.55 48.14 -17.50
C GLU A 451 16.90 48.73 -17.07
N ASN A 452 17.67 48.03 -16.23
CA ASN A 452 19.01 48.47 -15.81
C ASN A 452 19.96 48.65 -17.02
N ALA A 453 19.96 47.73 -17.98
CA ALA A 453 20.75 47.83 -19.21
C ALA A 453 20.32 49.03 -20.08
N ARG A 454 19.00 49.28 -20.23
CA ARG A 454 18.50 50.47 -20.94
C ARG A 454 18.91 51.76 -20.25
N ASN A 455 18.81 51.82 -18.91
CA ASN A 455 19.23 52.97 -18.12
C ASN A 455 20.75 53.22 -18.22
N PHE A 456 21.57 52.17 -18.28
CA PHE A 456 23.01 52.26 -18.50
C PHE A 456 23.34 52.92 -19.85
N VAL A 457 22.75 52.44 -20.95
CA VAL A 457 22.93 53.01 -22.30
C VAL A 457 22.48 54.47 -22.34
N TRP A 458 21.27 54.75 -21.83
CA TRP A 458 20.67 56.09 -21.83
C TRP A 458 21.47 57.10 -21.00
N THR A 459 21.99 56.69 -19.84
CA THR A 459 22.80 57.57 -18.98
C THR A 459 24.16 57.88 -19.61
N LEU A 460 24.77 56.91 -20.30
CA LEU A 460 25.97 57.14 -21.11
C LEU A 460 25.70 58.11 -22.27
N ASP A 461 24.56 57.97 -22.97
CA ASP A 461 24.17 58.86 -24.07
C ASP A 461 23.91 60.30 -23.62
N ILE A 462 23.23 60.49 -22.48
CA ILE A 462 23.03 61.82 -21.91
C ILE A 462 24.35 62.45 -21.52
N TRP A 463 25.20 61.72 -20.78
CA TRP A 463 26.53 62.23 -20.43
C TRP A 463 27.34 62.59 -21.68
N LEU A 464 27.36 61.74 -22.71
CA LEU A 464 28.09 61.98 -23.94
C LEU A 464 27.64 63.29 -24.62
N ARG A 465 26.33 63.58 -24.64
CA ARG A 465 25.75 64.82 -25.20
C ARG A 465 26.04 66.08 -24.38
N THR A 466 26.40 65.95 -23.10
CA THR A 466 26.78 67.10 -22.24
C THR A 466 28.24 67.53 -22.38
N ASN A 467 29.07 66.78 -23.11
CA ASN A 467 30.48 67.10 -23.33
C ASN A 467 30.69 68.19 -24.41
N ASN A 468 31.81 68.90 -24.32
CA ASN A 468 32.25 69.82 -25.37
C ASN A 468 32.66 69.06 -26.66
N LYS A 469 32.91 69.78 -27.76
CA LYS A 469 33.23 69.17 -29.07
C LYS A 469 34.48 68.26 -29.05
N GLY A 470 35.51 68.61 -28.28
CA GLY A 470 36.75 67.83 -28.19
C GLY A 470 36.55 66.54 -27.40
N ASP A 471 35.93 66.64 -26.23
CA ASP A 471 35.60 65.48 -25.40
C ASP A 471 34.56 64.57 -26.08
N LEU A 472 33.60 65.13 -26.82
CA LEU A 472 32.66 64.34 -27.63
C LEU A 472 33.39 63.47 -28.66
N ALA A 473 34.36 64.05 -29.40
CA ALA A 473 35.17 63.29 -30.36
C ALA A 473 36.04 62.21 -29.68
N ARG A 474 36.61 62.51 -28.50
CA ARG A 474 37.41 61.57 -27.71
C ARG A 474 36.59 60.40 -27.16
N TRP A 475 35.45 60.68 -26.54
CA TRP A 475 34.71 59.69 -25.74
C TRP A 475 33.65 58.92 -26.51
N LYS A 476 33.10 59.45 -27.61
CA LYS A 476 32.08 58.75 -28.43
C LYS A 476 32.47 57.31 -28.82
N PRO A 477 33.64 57.03 -29.45
CA PRO A 477 33.98 55.65 -29.83
C PRO A 477 34.14 54.72 -28.61
N ARG A 478 34.61 55.24 -27.48
CA ARG A 478 34.79 54.49 -26.22
C ARG A 478 33.47 54.17 -25.53
N VAL A 479 32.51 55.10 -25.58
CA VAL A 479 31.13 54.88 -25.10
C VAL A 479 30.44 53.80 -25.93
N GLU A 480 30.55 53.84 -27.26
CA GLU A 480 29.97 52.79 -28.11
C GLU A 480 30.64 51.43 -27.88
N ALA A 481 31.97 51.37 -27.75
CA ALA A 481 32.69 50.15 -27.38
C ALA A 481 32.24 49.60 -26.01
N LEU A 482 32.00 50.46 -25.02
CA LEU A 482 31.49 50.06 -23.71
C LEU A 482 30.04 49.56 -23.76
N LYS A 483 29.16 50.21 -24.54
CA LYS A 483 27.78 49.73 -24.77
C LYS A 483 27.77 48.36 -25.46
N ALA A 484 28.66 48.13 -26.44
CA ALA A 484 28.78 46.87 -27.17
C ALA A 484 29.21 45.67 -26.29
N ARG A 485 29.71 45.91 -25.07
CA ARG A 485 30.04 44.87 -24.09
C ARG A 485 28.84 44.38 -23.27
N LEU A 486 27.63 44.93 -23.46
CA LEU A 486 26.39 44.40 -22.88
C LEU A 486 26.12 43.00 -23.45
N ASN A 487 25.82 42.04 -22.57
CA ASN A 487 25.44 40.68 -22.96
C ASN A 487 24.22 40.23 -22.14
N ALA A 488 23.18 39.70 -22.78
CA ALA A 488 21.95 39.21 -22.12
C ALA A 488 21.38 40.17 -21.04
N ASN A 489 21.31 41.48 -21.35
CA ASN A 489 20.91 42.55 -20.41
C ASN A 489 21.82 42.74 -19.17
N ARG A 490 23.00 42.12 -19.12
CA ARG A 490 24.02 42.31 -18.08
C ARG A 490 25.01 43.41 -18.44
N VAL A 491 25.35 44.25 -17.47
CA VAL A 491 26.36 45.32 -17.55
C VAL A 491 27.77 44.72 -17.42
N PRO A 492 28.80 45.24 -18.12
CA PRO A 492 30.14 44.64 -18.09
C PRO A 492 30.77 44.62 -16.69
N GLY A 493 31.07 43.42 -16.17
CA GLY A 493 31.64 43.24 -14.84
C GLY A 493 33.14 43.55 -14.71
N LYS A 494 33.91 43.42 -15.80
CA LYS A 494 35.36 43.73 -15.82
C LYS A 494 35.57 45.20 -16.23
N LEU A 495 35.83 46.07 -15.25
CA LEU A 495 36.09 47.50 -15.41
C LEU A 495 37.43 47.85 -14.73
N PRO A 496 38.23 48.79 -15.25
CA PRO A 496 39.47 49.21 -14.57
C PRO A 496 39.17 49.92 -13.25
N GLU A 497 40.14 49.91 -12.33
CA GLU A 497 40.01 50.50 -10.98
C GLU A 497 40.11 52.04 -10.99
N ALA A 498 40.90 52.60 -11.89
CA ALA A 498 41.06 54.04 -12.09
C ALA A 498 40.66 54.45 -13.52
N PRO A 499 40.35 55.75 -13.76
CA PRO A 499 40.20 56.29 -15.12
C PRO A 499 41.51 56.17 -15.91
N ASP A 500 41.41 55.90 -17.20
CA ASP A 500 42.55 55.64 -18.08
C ASP A 500 42.34 56.26 -19.48
N SER A 501 43.07 55.75 -20.49
CA SER A 501 42.96 56.20 -21.87
C SER A 501 41.69 55.69 -22.59
N GLU A 502 40.96 54.73 -22.02
CA GLU A 502 39.73 54.13 -22.56
C GLU A 502 38.48 54.55 -21.76
N PHE A 503 38.61 54.78 -20.45
CA PHE A 503 37.52 55.04 -19.52
C PHE A 503 37.66 56.38 -18.79
N SER A 504 36.65 57.24 -18.93
CA SER A 504 36.53 58.43 -18.07
C SER A 504 36.00 58.06 -16.68
N ASP A 505 36.29 58.88 -15.66
CA ASP A 505 35.70 58.73 -14.32
C ASP A 505 34.17 58.62 -14.38
N ARG A 506 33.52 59.45 -15.23
CA ARG A 506 32.07 59.45 -15.36
C ARG A 506 31.54 58.17 -16.02
N MET A 507 32.25 57.60 -16.99
CA MET A 507 31.91 56.29 -17.57
C MET A 507 32.01 55.19 -16.52
N LEU A 508 33.08 55.15 -15.73
CA LEU A 508 33.27 54.18 -14.66
C LEU A 508 32.20 54.34 -13.57
N LYS A 509 31.86 55.56 -13.18
CA LYS A 509 30.80 55.82 -12.19
C LYS A 509 29.43 55.33 -12.66
N ILE A 510 29.07 55.53 -13.93
CA ILE A 510 27.81 55.03 -14.51
C ILE A 510 27.85 53.49 -14.58
N ALA A 511 28.92 52.90 -15.10
CA ALA A 511 29.06 51.45 -15.24
C ALA A 511 29.04 50.72 -13.89
N ARG A 512 29.80 51.20 -12.89
CA ARG A 512 29.82 50.65 -11.53
C ARG A 512 28.46 50.79 -10.85
N GLY A 513 27.78 51.92 -10.98
CA GLY A 513 26.43 52.10 -10.41
C GLY A 513 25.40 51.12 -10.97
N CYS A 514 25.42 50.87 -12.29
CA CYS A 514 24.54 49.89 -12.91
C CYS A 514 24.96 48.44 -12.58
N LEU A 515 26.25 48.15 -12.44
CA LEU A 515 26.76 46.85 -11.99
C LEU A 515 26.38 46.55 -10.54
N GLU A 516 26.41 47.54 -9.66
CA GLU A 516 25.98 47.41 -8.25
C GLU A 516 24.47 47.16 -8.15
N LYS A 517 23.67 47.88 -8.96
CA LYS A 517 22.24 47.60 -9.08
C LYS A 517 21.98 46.18 -9.59
N GLN A 518 22.73 45.71 -10.60
CA GLN A 518 22.63 44.33 -11.09
C GLN A 518 22.89 43.30 -9.97
N ARG A 519 23.98 43.45 -9.20
CA ARG A 519 24.28 42.59 -8.04
C ARG A 519 23.14 42.59 -7.00
N THR A 520 22.52 43.74 -6.77
CA THR A 520 21.39 43.88 -5.85
C THR A 520 20.15 43.13 -6.37
N LEU A 521 19.88 43.17 -7.67
CA LEU A 521 18.79 42.41 -8.30
C LEU A 521 19.02 40.89 -8.21
N ASP A 522 20.26 40.43 -8.46
CA ASP A 522 20.62 39.02 -8.35
C ASP A 522 20.51 38.54 -6.89
N ALA A 523 21.04 39.30 -5.92
CA ALA A 523 20.89 38.99 -4.50
C ALA A 523 19.43 38.99 -4.02
N ALA A 524 18.60 39.90 -4.53
CA ALA A 524 17.17 39.93 -4.23
C ALA A 524 16.43 38.69 -4.78
N PHE A 525 16.82 38.19 -5.95
CA PHE A 525 16.31 36.92 -6.48
C PHE A 525 16.73 35.73 -5.62
N VAL A 526 18.00 35.63 -5.22
CA VAL A 526 18.48 34.55 -4.32
C VAL A 526 17.71 34.54 -2.99
N ILE A 527 17.47 35.71 -2.38
CA ILE A 527 16.63 35.82 -1.17
C ILE A 527 15.19 35.36 -1.42
N LYS A 528 14.62 35.67 -2.58
CA LYS A 528 13.24 35.27 -2.95
C LYS A 528 13.16 33.77 -3.24
N ALA A 529 14.15 33.20 -3.92
CA ALA A 529 14.28 31.77 -4.19
C ALA A 529 14.43 30.97 -2.88
N GLY A 530 15.29 31.43 -1.96
CA GLY A 530 15.42 30.85 -0.62
C GLY A 530 14.10 30.79 0.14
N ARG A 531 13.28 31.85 0.10
CA ARG A 531 11.94 31.84 0.73
C ARG A 531 10.95 30.88 0.07
N ILE A 532 11.03 30.66 -1.25
CA ILE A 532 10.18 29.69 -1.95
C ILE A 532 10.61 28.27 -1.56
N ARG A 533 11.91 28.00 -1.52
CA ARG A 533 12.50 26.74 -1.02
C ARG A 533 12.10 26.45 0.43
N ASP A 534 12.20 27.43 1.32
CA ASP A 534 11.83 27.27 2.73
C ASP A 534 10.33 26.96 2.91
N ALA A 535 9.48 27.49 2.03
CA ALA A 535 8.05 27.14 1.99
C ALA A 535 7.80 25.75 1.38
N TYR A 536 8.58 25.35 0.37
CA TYR A 536 8.57 24.00 -0.22
C TYR A 536 8.94 22.94 0.83
N THR A 537 10.05 23.10 1.54
CA THR A 537 10.49 22.13 2.56
C THR A 537 9.53 22.07 3.73
N ALA A 538 9.04 23.21 4.24
CA ALA A 538 8.03 23.24 5.30
C ALA A 538 6.75 22.46 4.92
N ARG A 539 6.25 22.63 3.69
CA ARG A 539 5.07 21.91 3.19
C ARG A 539 5.30 20.41 3.02
N LEU A 540 6.48 20.00 2.54
CA LEU A 540 6.83 18.57 2.48
C LEU A 540 6.87 17.93 3.87
N LEU A 541 7.34 18.65 4.89
CA LEU A 541 7.40 18.17 6.27
C LEU A 541 6.01 18.15 6.93
N GLU A 542 5.11 19.08 6.57
CA GLU A 542 3.69 19.04 6.94
C GLU A 542 2.98 17.84 6.28
N LEU A 543 3.22 17.60 4.99
CA LEU A 543 2.70 16.42 4.27
C LEU A 543 3.24 15.12 4.86
N ALA A 544 4.54 15.02 5.11
CA ALA A 544 5.16 13.86 5.75
C ALA A 544 4.52 13.54 7.11
N ALA A 545 4.25 14.55 7.94
CA ALA A 545 3.57 14.37 9.22
C ALA A 545 2.11 13.91 9.07
N ALA A 546 1.41 14.33 8.01
CA ALA A 546 0.06 13.87 7.71
C ALA A 546 0.04 12.41 7.21
N GLU A 547 0.99 12.02 6.36
CA GLU A 547 1.13 10.65 5.88
C GLU A 547 1.57 9.68 7.01
N GLU A 548 2.47 10.09 7.91
CA GLU A 548 2.81 9.32 9.12
C GLU A 548 1.53 9.04 9.96
N GLN A 549 0.66 10.04 10.14
CA GLN A 549 -0.61 9.88 10.88
C GLN A 549 -1.61 8.94 10.19
N ARG A 550 -1.58 8.84 8.86
CA ARG A 550 -2.35 7.86 8.07
C ARG A 550 -1.74 6.46 8.08
N GLY A 551 -0.59 6.27 8.75
CA GLY A 551 0.13 5.02 8.73
C GLY A 551 0.84 4.77 7.39
N GLN A 552 1.38 5.81 6.75
CA GLN A 552 2.23 5.73 5.56
C GLN A 552 3.70 6.09 5.87
N PRO A 553 4.38 5.37 6.79
CA PRO A 553 5.67 5.82 7.32
C PRO A 553 6.82 5.77 6.29
N LEU A 554 6.70 4.95 5.25
CA LEU A 554 7.68 4.92 4.15
C LEU A 554 7.56 6.16 3.26
N LEU A 555 6.34 6.58 2.93
CA LEU A 555 6.07 7.82 2.20
C LEU A 555 6.50 9.05 3.04
N ALA A 556 6.18 9.07 4.34
CA ALA A 556 6.62 10.12 5.25
C ALA A 556 8.16 10.25 5.32
N ARG A 557 8.88 9.13 5.38
CA ARG A 557 10.36 9.10 5.28
C ARG A 557 10.87 9.63 3.94
N LYS A 558 10.27 9.21 2.81
CA LYS A 558 10.63 9.69 1.47
C LYS A 558 10.42 11.20 1.31
N LEU A 559 9.30 11.72 1.81
CA LEU A 559 8.99 13.15 1.80
C LEU A 559 9.96 13.96 2.68
N THR A 560 10.29 13.43 3.86
CA THR A 560 11.29 14.04 4.77
C THR A 560 12.67 14.11 4.10
N ALA A 561 13.16 12.99 3.56
CA ALA A 561 14.44 12.95 2.84
C ALA A 561 14.45 13.88 1.61
N THR A 562 13.32 14.08 0.95
CA THR A 562 13.17 15.04 -0.15
C THR A 562 13.24 16.49 0.34
N ALA A 563 12.70 16.79 1.52
CA ALA A 563 12.83 18.10 2.15
C ALA A 563 14.28 18.37 2.61
N ASP A 564 14.96 17.37 3.14
CA ASP A 564 16.37 17.46 3.56
C ASP A 564 17.32 17.64 2.35
N ALA A 565 17.10 16.90 1.27
CA ALA A 565 17.84 17.06 0.00
C ALA A 565 17.65 18.45 -0.64
N ALA A 566 16.54 19.13 -0.34
CA ALA A 566 16.28 20.51 -0.72
C ALA A 566 16.93 21.56 0.22
N GLY A 567 17.76 21.13 1.18
CA GLY A 567 18.43 21.99 2.16
C GLY A 567 19.48 22.94 1.56
N ASP A 568 20.12 22.57 0.44
CA ASP A 568 20.97 23.47 -0.34
C ASP A 568 20.19 24.20 -1.43
N LEU A 569 20.37 25.52 -1.54
CA LEU A 569 19.60 26.33 -2.48
C LEU A 569 20.06 26.16 -3.93
N GLU A 570 21.35 25.99 -4.19
CA GLU A 570 21.89 25.90 -5.55
C GLU A 570 21.55 24.55 -6.19
N ALA A 571 21.76 23.46 -5.45
CA ALA A 571 21.34 22.12 -5.85
C ALA A 571 19.82 22.01 -6.00
N TRP A 572 19.04 22.58 -5.08
CA TRP A 572 17.58 22.57 -5.19
C TRP A 572 17.08 23.37 -6.41
N LEU A 573 17.68 24.54 -6.69
CA LEU A 573 17.34 25.28 -7.90
C LEU A 573 17.57 24.42 -9.15
N GLY A 574 18.73 23.78 -9.30
CA GLY A 574 19.03 22.89 -10.42
C GLY A 574 18.08 21.68 -10.56
N LEU A 575 17.56 21.13 -9.46
CA LEU A 575 16.54 20.07 -9.49
C LEU A 575 15.15 20.58 -9.90
N VAL A 576 14.83 21.84 -9.59
CA VAL A 576 13.51 22.43 -9.83
C VAL A 576 13.43 23.10 -11.21
N GLY A 577 14.55 23.59 -11.77
CA GLY A 577 14.71 24.02 -13.17
C GLY A 577 16.01 24.80 -13.43
N ASP A 578 16.33 25.10 -14.69
CA ASP A 578 17.57 25.80 -15.08
C ASP A 578 17.58 27.32 -14.74
N PHE A 579 17.50 27.64 -13.44
CA PHE A 579 17.58 29.01 -12.93
C PHE A 579 19.04 29.37 -12.64
N ALA A 580 19.73 29.94 -13.63
CA ALA A 580 21.09 30.46 -13.44
C ALA A 580 21.15 31.53 -12.33
N MET A 581 22.03 31.34 -11.34
CA MET A 581 22.28 32.36 -10.29
C MET A 581 22.97 33.60 -10.87
#